data_AF-A0A2N0QN64-F1
#
_entry.id   AF-A0A2N0QN64-F1
#
_cell.length_a   1.000
_cell.length_b   1.000
_cell.length_c   1.000
_cell.angle_alpha   90.00
_cell.angle_beta   90.00
_cell.angle_gamma   90.00
#
_symmetry.space_group_name_H-M   'P 1'
#
loop_
_entity.id
_entity.type
_entity.pdbx_description
1 polymer ?
#
loop_
_entity_poly.entity_id
_entity_poly.type
_entity_poly.pdbx_seq_one_letter_code
_entity_poly.pdbx_strand_id
1 'polypeptide(L)'
;MLSSISFLLMLLNFPLPWFPTFLQIDFSDVPALIAAITMGPVAGILVELVKNILDWIFSGAPTGVPVGHMANFATGILFILPANFINGYCDCLIQNNENMD
;
A
#
# COMPACT_ATOMS: atom_id res chain seq x y z
N MET A 1 7.18 -11.61 -4.93
CA MET A 1 6.99 -12.28 -3.62
C MET A 1 6.11 -11.44 -2.71
N LEU A 2 6.55 -10.24 -2.25
CA LEU A 2 5.73 -9.37 -1.37
C LEU A 2 4.39 -8.95 -1.99
N SER A 3 4.37 -8.62 -3.30
CA SER A 3 3.14 -8.30 -4.04
C SER A 3 2.12 -9.46 -4.07
N SER A 4 2.60 -10.70 -4.17
CA SER A 4 1.74 -11.89 -4.14
C SER A 4 1.11 -12.11 -2.75
N ILE A 5 1.84 -11.77 -1.68
CA ILE A 5 1.35 -11.84 -0.30
C ILE A 5 0.31 -10.73 -0.05
N SER A 6 0.55 -9.50 -0.53
CA SER A 6 -0.45 -8.42 -0.49
C SER A 6 -1.75 -8.82 -1.20
N PHE A 7 -1.67 -9.47 -2.36
CA PHE A 7 -2.86 -9.92 -3.08
C PHE A 7 -3.66 -10.97 -2.28
N LEU A 8 -3.00 -11.94 -1.64
CA LEU A 8 -3.68 -12.92 -0.79
C LEU A 8 -4.34 -12.28 0.43
N LEU A 9 -3.68 -11.28 1.04
CA LEU A 9 -4.22 -10.53 2.19
C LEU A 9 -5.40 -9.63 1.80
N MET A 10 -5.41 -9.15 0.56
CA MET A 10 -6.49 -8.34 0.02
C MET A 10 -7.77 -9.15 -0.21
N LEU A 11 -7.67 -10.48 -0.35
CA LEU A 11 -8.80 -11.41 -0.41
C LEU A 11 -9.48 -11.63 0.96
N LEU A 12 -8.83 -11.20 2.05
CA LEU A 12 -9.38 -11.13 3.41
C LEU A 12 -9.84 -9.71 3.72
N ASN A 13 -10.60 -9.13 2.82
CA ASN A 13 -11.24 -7.84 2.93
C ASN A 13 -12.52 -7.95 3.77
N PHE A 14 -12.58 -7.19 4.85
CA PHE A 14 -13.73 -7.19 5.76
C PHE A 14 -14.56 -5.91 5.56
N PRO A 15 -15.85 -6.01 5.20
CA PRO A 15 -16.72 -4.84 5.15
C PRO A 15 -16.99 -4.35 6.56
N LEU A 16 -16.72 -3.07 6.82
CA LEU A 16 -17.01 -2.46 8.11
C LEU A 16 -18.54 -2.30 8.28
N PRO A 17 -19.10 -2.67 9.44
CA PRO A 17 -20.55 -2.65 9.67
C PRO A 17 -21.19 -1.24 9.64
N TRP A 18 -20.41 -0.16 9.69
CA TRP A 18 -20.91 1.23 9.70
C TRP A 18 -20.57 2.04 8.44
N PHE A 19 -19.74 1.51 7.54
CA PHE A 19 -19.30 2.24 6.35
C PHE A 19 -19.96 1.69 5.09
N PRO A 20 -20.01 2.50 4.01
CA PRO A 20 -20.45 2.01 2.71
C PRO A 20 -19.60 0.80 2.29
N THR A 21 -20.23 -0.21 1.68
CA THR A 21 -19.58 -1.49 1.30
C THR A 21 -18.41 -1.36 0.32
N PHE A 22 -18.21 -0.17 -0.23
CA PHE A 22 -17.09 0.19 -1.10
C PHE A 22 -15.77 0.41 -0.34
N LEU A 23 -15.83 0.70 0.97
CA LEU A 23 -14.67 0.96 1.82
C LEU A 23 -14.46 -0.24 2.77
N GLN A 24 -13.71 -1.22 2.27
CA GLN A 24 -13.35 -2.41 3.02
C GLN A 24 -12.00 -2.19 3.70
N ILE A 25 -11.80 -2.76 4.88
CA ILE A 25 -10.47 -2.81 5.49
C ILE A 25 -9.75 -4.03 4.95
N ASP A 26 -8.60 -3.80 4.34
CA ASP A 26 -7.68 -4.81 3.83
C ASP A 26 -6.28 -4.64 4.43
N PHE A 27 -5.66 -5.75 4.83
CA PHE A 27 -4.29 -5.74 5.37
C PHE A 27 -3.21 -5.66 4.28
N SER A 28 -3.63 -5.42 3.03
CA SER A 28 -2.77 -5.43 1.84
C SER A 28 -1.81 -4.24 1.77
N ASP A 29 -2.06 -3.19 2.56
CA ASP A 29 -1.18 -2.01 2.75
C ASP A 29 0.07 -2.32 3.57
N VAL A 30 0.03 -3.33 4.45
CA VAL A 30 1.16 -3.67 5.32
C VAL A 30 2.37 -4.14 4.50
N PRO A 31 2.25 -5.09 3.56
CA PRO A 31 3.39 -5.46 2.72
C PRO A 31 3.78 -4.36 1.74
N ALA A 32 2.85 -3.51 1.29
CA ALA A 32 3.19 -2.35 0.45
C ALA A 32 4.07 -1.34 1.21
N LEU A 33 3.76 -1.09 2.48
CA LEU A 33 4.58 -0.28 3.37
C LEU A 33 5.96 -0.91 3.63
N ILE A 34 6.02 -2.23 3.87
CA ILE A 34 7.29 -2.94 4.04
C ILE A 34 8.14 -2.84 2.76
N ALA A 35 7.54 -2.98 1.58
CA ALA A 35 8.23 -2.78 0.31
C ALA A 35 8.74 -1.34 0.17
N ALA A 36 7.96 -0.34 0.59
CA ALA A 36 8.36 1.05 0.56
C ALA A 36 9.56 1.35 1.46
N ILE A 37 9.55 0.84 2.69
CA ILE A 37 10.63 1.05 3.68
C ILE A 37 11.92 0.35 3.25
N THR A 38 11.81 -0.86 2.67
CA THR A 38 12.99 -1.69 2.35
C THR A 38 13.59 -1.43 0.97
N MET A 39 12.76 -1.11 -0.04
CA MET A 39 13.19 -0.96 -1.45
C MET A 39 12.93 0.46 -1.99
N GLY A 40 12.45 1.37 -1.16
CA GLY A 40 12.18 2.75 -1.50
C GLY A 40 10.74 3.01 -1.96
N PRO A 41 10.35 4.29 -2.11
CA PRO A 41 8.96 4.73 -2.26
C PRO A 41 8.33 4.21 -3.55
N VAL A 42 9.13 4.12 -4.62
CA VAL A 42 8.69 3.64 -5.93
C VAL A 42 8.28 2.18 -5.86
N ALA A 43 8.96 1.37 -5.04
CA ALA A 43 8.61 -0.04 -4.87
C ALA A 43 7.25 -0.20 -4.16
N GLY A 44 6.97 0.63 -3.15
CA GLY A 44 5.67 0.65 -2.47
C GLY A 44 4.52 0.99 -3.41
N ILE A 45 4.67 2.07 -4.19
CA ILE A 45 3.66 2.51 -5.17
C ILE A 45 3.39 1.42 -6.21
N LEU A 46 4.43 0.71 -6.68
CA LEU A 46 4.26 -0.39 -7.62
C LEU A 46 3.51 -1.57 -7.01
N VAL A 47 3.75 -1.90 -5.74
CA VAL A 47 3.02 -2.97 -5.04
C VAL A 47 1.53 -2.61 -4.90
N GLU A 48 1.21 -1.36 -4.57
CA GLU A 48 -0.16 -0.87 -4.48
C GLU A 48 -0.89 -0.80 -5.82
N LEU A 49 -0.16 -0.46 -6.88
CA LEU A 49 -0.71 -0.46 -8.23
C LEU A 49 -1.04 -1.89 -8.68
N VAL A 50 -0.11 -2.83 -8.47
CA VAL A 50 -0.30 -4.24 -8.87
C VAL A 50 -1.44 -4.87 -8.07
N LYS A 51 -1.50 -4.68 -6.74
CA LYS A 51 -2.58 -5.27 -5.93
C LYS A 51 -3.96 -4.75 -6.35
N ASN A 52 -4.11 -3.44 -6.59
CA ASN A 52 -5.40 -2.84 -6.96
C ASN A 52 -5.86 -3.26 -8.37
N ILE A 53 -4.93 -3.44 -9.31
CA ILE A 53 -5.23 -3.97 -10.64
C ILE A 53 -5.69 -5.43 -10.54
N LEU A 54 -4.99 -6.25 -9.74
CA LEU A 54 -5.38 -7.64 -9.54
C LEU A 54 -6.75 -7.74 -8.85
N ASP A 55 -7.01 -6.92 -7.82
CA ASP A 55 -8.32 -6.89 -7.16
C ASP A 55 -9.44 -6.59 -8.13
N TRP A 56 -9.21 -5.59 -8.98
CA TRP A 56 -10.19 -5.15 -9.96
C TRP A 56 -10.52 -6.27 -10.97
N ILE A 57 -9.52 -7.06 -11.36
CA ILE A 57 -9.70 -8.21 -12.26
C ILE A 57 -10.45 -9.37 -11.57
N PHE A 58 -10.17 -9.66 -10.31
CA PHE A 58 -10.69 -10.84 -9.61
C PHE A 58 -12.02 -10.59 -8.88
N SER A 59 -12.14 -9.49 -8.13
CA SER A 59 -13.33 -9.14 -7.35
C SER A 59 -14.40 -8.46 -8.22
N GLY A 60 -13.99 -7.82 -9.33
CA GLY A 60 -14.87 -7.01 -10.17
C GLY A 60 -15.40 -5.76 -9.44
N ALA A 61 -16.03 -4.85 -10.18
CA ALA A 61 -16.73 -3.69 -9.59
C ALA A 61 -18.24 -4.02 -9.45
N PRO A 62 -18.80 -4.12 -8.22
CA PRO A 62 -20.22 -4.43 -8.02
C PRO A 62 -21.19 -3.43 -8.68
N THR A 63 -20.70 -2.21 -8.94
CA THR A 63 -21.47 -1.07 -9.47
C THR A 63 -20.93 -0.53 -10.80
N GLY A 64 -19.98 -1.21 -11.44
CA GLY A 64 -19.34 -0.77 -12.70
C GLY A 64 -18.37 0.41 -12.57
N VAL A 65 -18.36 1.12 -11.44
CA VAL A 65 -17.40 2.20 -11.15
C VAL A 65 -16.39 1.71 -10.09
N PRO A 66 -15.08 1.65 -10.40
CA PRO A 66 -14.06 1.16 -9.48
C PRO A 66 -13.66 2.19 -8.40
N VAL A 67 -14.65 2.81 -7.73
CA VAL A 67 -14.43 3.84 -6.71
C VAL A 67 -13.65 3.29 -5.50
N GLY A 68 -13.92 2.04 -5.11
CA GLY A 68 -13.22 1.37 -4.00
C GLY A 68 -11.74 1.16 -4.26
N HIS A 69 -11.38 0.62 -5.44
CA HIS A 69 -9.97 0.37 -5.80
C HIS A 69 -9.19 1.69 -5.98
N MET A 70 -9.84 2.73 -6.53
CA MET A 70 -9.24 4.07 -6.64
C MET A 70 -9.02 4.70 -5.25
N ALA A 71 -9.96 4.53 -4.33
CA ALA A 71 -9.82 4.99 -2.95
C ALA A 71 -8.65 4.29 -2.26
N ASN A 72 -8.56 2.95 -2.37
CA ASN A 72 -7.46 2.17 -1.78
C ASN A 72 -6.09 2.60 -2.33
N PHE A 73 -5.98 2.82 -3.64
CA PHE A 73 -4.75 3.33 -4.25
C PHE A 73 -4.38 4.75 -3.77
N ALA A 74 -5.36 5.65 -3.65
CA ALA A 74 -5.13 7.02 -3.21
C ALA A 74 -4.71 7.08 -1.72
N THR A 75 -5.40 6.34 -0.85
CA THR A 75 -5.05 6.24 0.57
C THR A 75 -3.69 5.57 0.76
N GLY A 76 -3.39 4.55 -0.04
CA GLY A 76 -2.10 3.88 -0.06
C GLY A 76 -0.93 4.81 -0.37
N ILE A 77 -1.00 5.56 -1.47
CA ILE A 77 0.05 6.53 -1.83
C ILE A 77 0.21 7.60 -0.75
N LEU A 78 -0.91 8.12 -0.23
CA LEU A 78 -0.92 9.12 0.84
C LEU A 78 -0.29 8.59 2.14
N PHE A 79 -0.33 7.28 2.37
CA PHE A 79 0.28 6.64 3.52
C PHE A 79 1.77 6.33 3.30
N ILE A 80 2.13 5.82 2.12
CA ILE A 80 3.51 5.42 1.78
C ILE A 80 4.45 6.63 1.65
N LEU A 81 3.99 7.73 1.02
CA LEU A 81 4.82 8.93 0.81
C LEU A 81 5.41 9.51 2.10
N PRO A 82 4.62 9.89 3.12
CA PRO A 82 5.16 10.46 4.36
C PRO A 82 6.01 9.44 5.14
N ALA A 83 5.62 8.16 5.14
CA ALA A 83 6.39 7.11 5.80
C ALA A 83 7.80 6.98 5.20
N ASN A 84 7.91 7.03 3.88
CA ASN A 84 9.20 6.97 3.21
C ASN A 84 10.02 8.26 3.36
N PHE A 85 9.39 9.44 3.38
CA PHE A 85 10.11 10.69 3.67
C PHE A 85 10.82 10.60 5.03
N ILE A 86 10.11 10.13 6.07
CA ILE A 86 10.69 9.95 7.41
C ILE A 86 11.83 8.92 7.40
N ASN A 87 11.67 7.80 6.68
CA ASN A 87 12.72 6.79 6.57
C ASN A 87 13.98 7.34 5.88
N GLY A 88 13.83 8.08 4.80
CA GLY A 88 14.94 8.72 4.09
C GLY A 88 15.70 9.75 4.93
N TYR A 89 15.00 10.48 5.83
CA TYR A 89 15.67 11.34 6.80
C TYR A 89 16.48 10.52 7.82
N CYS A 90 15.98 9.37 8.26
CA CYS A 90 16.68 8.51 9.21
C CYS A 90 17.95 7.91 8.60
N ASP A 91 17.88 7.38 7.37
CA ASP A 91 19.06 6.88 6.65
C ASP A 91 20.09 7.98 6.41
N CYS A 92 19.66 9.18 5.99
CA CYS A 92 20.57 10.30 5.77
C CYS A 92 21.25 10.78 7.07
N LEU A 93 20.56 10.70 8.21
CA LEU A 93 21.14 11.01 9.52
C LEU A 93 22.13 9.93 9.99
N ILE A 94 21.83 8.64 9.75
CA ILE A 94 22.73 7.53 10.06
C ILE A 94 23.99 7.62 9.20
N GLN A 95 23.84 7.85 7.89
CA GLN A 95 24.98 7.99 6.98
C GLN A 95 25.84 9.23 7.31
N ASN A 96 25.24 10.33 7.81
CA ASN A 96 26.03 11.48 8.28
C ASN A 96 26.74 11.21 9.61
N ASN A 97 26.19 10.33 10.46
CA ASN A 97 26.83 9.95 11.72
C ASN A 97 28.03 9.02 11.47
N GLU A 98 27.88 7.98 10.63
CA GLU A 98 28.96 7.03 10.30
C GLU A 98 30.12 7.62 9.48
N ASN A 99 29.97 8.83 8.92
CA ASN A 99 31.04 9.54 8.21
C ASN A 99 31.83 10.50 9.13
N MET A 100 31.54 10.52 10.44
CA MET A 100 32.26 11.32 11.44
C MET A 100 33.24 10.49 12.29
N ASP A 101 33.30 9.18 12.07
CA ASP A 101 34.23 8.20 12.66
C ASP A 101 35.34 7.74 11.69
#